data_AF-R7SRG5-F1
#
_entry.id   AF-R7SRG5-F1
#
_cell.length_a   1.000
_cell.length_b   1.000
_cell.length_c   1.000
_cell.angle_alpha   90.00
_cell.angle_beta   90.00
_cell.angle_gamma   90.00
#
_symmetry.space_group_name_H-M   'P 1'
#
loop_
_entity.id
_entity.type
_entity.pdbx_description
1 polymer ?
#
loop_
_entity_poly.entity_id
_entity_poly.type
_entity_poly.pdbx_seq_one_letter_code
_entity_poly.pdbx_strand_id
1 'polypeptide(L)'
;MSTQVLPELSQNTRILTTSAKETRRAFVDNQAKVRRIDNAAQTAFLERWKGIYNSKVSHISKDYQRLVGTSETGATELAATIRHYVTVQSKSPTINDDLIQELGTLNKRLPSLDLDQTTSFTALQASLTTLGEDIATAMDSGDSENQSRLSAVHSEVMTLQRQLQDLQKSRRDQEERKRKTTTFTSLFTRYLSEPGQNTQQDRGILAASEAAIRFRAGGINNQERQLQSELEVARARLNQSGPAVDDRTREAAETALAAVRGIQSNLKTMREHLRSMFSETVAKLSTELQNHLSALQNYKANPSQTLRTFPTRRISWLSAMPNNDSHHPL
;
A
#
# COMPACT_ATOMS: atom_id res chain seq x y z
N MET A 1 11.48 33.38 33.09
CA MET A 1 11.05 32.57 31.93
C MET A 1 12.19 31.67 31.48
N SER A 2 11.88 30.42 31.10
CA SER A 2 12.78 29.38 30.53
C SER A 2 13.11 28.15 31.40
N THR A 3 12.13 27.56 32.08
CA THR A 3 12.19 26.15 32.53
C THR A 3 11.42 25.19 31.62
N GLN A 4 10.53 25.68 30.75
CA GLN A 4 9.68 24.85 29.87
C GLN A 4 10.25 24.59 28.46
N VAL A 5 11.18 25.40 27.98
CA VAL A 5 11.74 25.29 26.61
C VAL A 5 12.64 24.05 26.44
N LEU A 6 13.32 23.62 27.51
CA LEU A 6 14.24 22.47 27.52
C LEU A 6 13.50 21.12 27.41
N PRO A 7 12.45 20.88 28.23
CA PRO A 7 11.59 19.72 28.07
C PRO A 7 10.93 19.67 26.69
N GLU A 8 10.45 20.80 26.16
CA GLU A 8 9.75 20.86 24.88
C GLU A 8 10.66 20.52 23.69
N LEU A 9 11.87 21.09 23.61
CA LEU A 9 12.84 20.78 22.54
C LEU A 9 13.32 19.32 22.61
N SER A 10 13.57 18.81 23.82
CA SER A 10 13.98 17.42 24.02
C SER A 10 12.85 16.45 23.66
N GLN A 11 11.61 16.79 24.00
CA GLN A 11 10.42 16.03 23.65
C GLN A 11 10.20 16.03 22.13
N ASN A 12 10.29 17.19 21.48
CA ASN A 12 10.11 17.31 20.03
C ASN A 12 11.19 16.51 19.28
N THR A 13 12.44 16.57 19.72
CA THR A 13 13.55 15.77 19.15
C THR A 13 13.29 14.27 19.29
N ARG A 14 12.78 13.84 20.45
CA ARG A 14 12.39 12.44 20.70
C ARG A 14 11.24 12.00 19.80
N ILE A 15 10.22 12.83 19.63
CA ILE A 15 9.08 12.56 18.75
C ILE A 15 9.58 12.42 17.30
N LEU A 16 10.38 13.37 16.81
CA LEU A 16 10.97 13.32 15.46
C LEU A 16 11.77 12.04 15.23
N THR A 17 12.63 11.69 16.17
CA THR A 17 13.45 10.47 16.09
C THR A 17 12.60 9.21 16.09
N THR A 18 11.55 9.17 16.91
CA THR A 18 10.65 8.03 17.02
C THR A 18 9.83 7.86 15.74
N SER A 19 9.18 8.94 15.28
CA SER A 19 8.40 8.93 14.03
C SER A 19 9.25 8.57 12.81
N ALA A 20 10.51 9.04 12.74
CA ALA A 20 11.42 8.66 11.67
C ALA A 20 11.78 7.16 11.71
N LYS A 21 12.10 6.63 12.90
CA LYS A 21 12.39 5.20 13.08
C LYS A 21 11.20 4.31 12.73
N GLU A 22 10.02 4.67 13.20
CA GLU A 22 8.77 3.95 12.92
C GLU A 22 8.43 3.99 11.43
N THR A 23 8.57 5.15 10.79
CA THR A 23 8.38 5.29 9.34
C THR A 23 9.34 4.38 8.58
N ARG A 24 10.63 4.39 8.94
CA ARG A 24 11.65 3.54 8.33
C ARG A 24 11.31 2.05 8.47
N ARG A 25 10.88 1.62 9.66
CA ARG A 25 10.47 0.22 9.91
C ARG A 25 9.25 -0.15 9.07
N ALA A 26 8.22 0.69 9.06
CA ALA A 26 7.01 0.46 8.29
C ALA A 26 7.30 0.25 6.79
N PHE A 27 8.25 1.00 6.22
CA PHE A 27 8.68 0.79 4.84
C PHE A 27 9.36 -0.57 4.60
N VAL A 28 10.25 -1.00 5.49
CA VAL A 28 10.98 -2.28 5.36
C VAL A 28 10.04 -3.46 5.57
N ASP A 29 9.29 -3.44 6.66
CA ASP A 29 8.48 -4.57 7.14
C ASP A 29 7.31 -4.90 6.21
N ASN A 30 6.90 -3.92 5.39
CA ASN A 30 5.80 -4.08 4.43
C ASN A 30 6.27 -4.27 2.98
N GLN A 31 7.57 -4.19 2.69
CA GLN A 31 8.08 -4.41 1.33
C GLN A 31 7.74 -5.81 0.78
N ALA A 32 7.84 -6.84 1.62
CA ALA A 32 7.48 -8.21 1.23
C ALA A 32 5.97 -8.37 0.94
N LYS A 33 5.14 -7.62 1.67
CA LYS A 33 3.68 -7.61 1.50
C LYS A 33 3.32 -6.93 0.18
N VAL A 34 3.92 -5.76 -0.08
CA VAL A 34 3.77 -5.06 -1.36
C VAL A 34 4.23 -5.93 -2.53
N ARG A 35 5.35 -6.65 -2.42
CA ARG A 35 5.78 -7.61 -3.44
C ARG A 35 4.75 -8.71 -3.70
N ARG A 36 4.09 -9.22 -2.65
CA ARG A 36 3.04 -10.24 -2.81
C ARG A 36 1.86 -9.68 -3.61
N ILE A 37 1.39 -8.50 -3.25
CA ILE A 37 0.31 -7.80 -3.98
C ILE A 37 0.73 -7.58 -5.43
N ASP A 38 1.96 -7.11 -5.64
CA ASP A 38 2.51 -6.81 -6.96
C ASP A 38 2.51 -8.03 -7.89
N ASN A 39 2.92 -9.19 -7.35
CA ASN A 39 2.91 -10.45 -8.08
C ASN A 39 1.50 -10.95 -8.38
N ALA A 40 0.56 -10.78 -7.44
CA ALA A 40 -0.82 -11.24 -7.57
C ALA A 40 -1.62 -10.39 -8.57
N ALA A 41 -1.43 -9.07 -8.51
CA ALA A 41 -2.11 -8.10 -9.37
C ALA A 41 -1.36 -7.79 -10.68
N GLN A 42 -0.14 -8.33 -10.85
CA GLN A 42 0.74 -8.07 -12.00
C GLN A 42 1.00 -6.57 -12.24
N THR A 43 1.33 -5.85 -11.17
CA THR A 43 1.49 -4.38 -11.17
C THR A 43 2.97 -3.95 -11.11
N ALA A 44 3.21 -2.67 -10.80
CA ALA A 44 4.53 -2.10 -10.48
C ALA A 44 4.56 -1.44 -9.08
N PHE A 45 3.76 -1.93 -8.13
CA PHE A 45 3.65 -1.37 -6.79
C PHE A 45 4.94 -1.51 -5.99
N LEU A 46 5.68 -2.60 -6.16
CA LEU A 46 6.95 -2.78 -5.46
C LEU A 46 7.98 -1.74 -5.91
N GLU A 47 8.05 -1.43 -7.21
CA GLU A 47 8.97 -0.43 -7.74
C GLU A 47 8.60 0.97 -7.26
N ARG A 48 7.30 1.30 -7.21
CA ARG A 48 6.83 2.57 -6.62
C ARG A 48 7.13 2.67 -5.13
N TRP A 49 6.88 1.60 -4.36
CA TRP A 49 7.22 1.54 -2.94
C TRP A 49 8.72 1.71 -2.69
N LYS A 50 9.56 1.05 -3.50
CA LYS A 50 11.02 1.21 -3.44
C LYS A 50 11.44 2.62 -3.82
N GLY A 51 10.86 3.24 -4.84
CA GLY A 51 11.13 4.63 -5.19
C GLY A 51 10.85 5.58 -4.03
N ILE A 52 9.81 5.32 -3.24
CA ILE A 52 9.53 6.13 -2.05
C ILE A 52 10.61 5.95 -0.96
N TYR A 53 11.22 4.76 -0.81
CA TYR A 53 12.02 4.37 0.36
C TYR A 53 13.51 4.02 0.17
N ASN A 54 13.91 3.26 -0.87
CA ASN A 54 15.12 2.42 -0.87
C ASN A 54 16.25 2.92 -1.81
N SER A 55 17.52 2.68 -1.45
CA SER A 55 18.70 3.33 -2.07
C SER A 55 19.47 2.53 -3.14
N LYS A 56 19.16 1.25 -3.35
CA LYS A 56 19.99 0.35 -4.19
C LYS A 56 19.50 0.07 -5.61
N VAL A 57 18.33 0.55 -6.02
CA VAL A 57 17.79 0.24 -7.36
C VAL A 57 17.28 1.52 -8.03
N SER A 58 18.07 2.01 -8.99
CA SER A 58 17.69 2.97 -10.04
C SER A 58 17.30 4.41 -9.62
N HIS A 59 17.57 5.35 -10.53
CA HIS A 59 17.61 6.80 -10.32
C HIS A 59 16.25 7.52 -10.15
N ILE A 60 15.16 6.85 -9.77
CA ILE A 60 13.80 7.41 -10.01
C ILE A 60 13.02 7.89 -8.78
N SER A 61 13.35 7.56 -7.53
CA SER A 61 12.94 8.40 -6.39
C SER A 61 13.69 7.96 -5.12
N LYS A 62 13.97 8.93 -4.24
CA LYS A 62 14.67 8.78 -2.94
C LYS A 62 13.97 9.62 -1.88
N ASP A 63 12.68 9.84 -2.03
CA ASP A 63 12.01 11.03 -1.47
C ASP A 63 12.05 11.06 0.06
N TYR A 64 11.79 9.93 0.73
CA TYR A 64 11.87 9.87 2.19
C TYR A 64 13.30 10.08 2.73
N GLN A 65 14.30 9.41 2.14
CA GLN A 65 15.69 9.54 2.61
C GLN A 65 16.25 10.93 2.35
N ARG A 66 15.95 11.51 1.19
CA ARG A 66 16.30 12.89 0.87
C ARG A 66 15.69 13.85 1.88
N LEU A 67 14.41 13.68 2.19
CA LEU A 67 13.71 14.53 3.16
C LEU A 67 14.38 14.47 4.56
N VAL A 68 14.67 13.26 5.05
CA VAL A 68 15.36 13.08 6.33
C VAL A 68 16.76 13.70 6.28
N GLY A 69 17.53 13.44 5.22
CA GLY A 69 18.89 13.99 5.07
C GLY A 69 18.92 15.51 4.99
N THR A 70 18.00 16.14 4.26
CA THR A 70 17.87 17.60 4.23
C THR A 70 17.47 18.14 5.61
N SER A 71 16.57 17.45 6.33
CA SER A 71 16.17 17.84 7.70
C SER A 71 17.34 17.79 8.67
N GLU A 72 18.15 16.73 8.63
CA GLU A 72 19.36 16.55 9.45
C GLU A 72 20.44 17.58 9.12
N THR A 73 20.63 17.88 7.83
CA THR A 73 21.57 18.90 7.35
C THR A 73 21.16 20.27 7.89
N GLY A 74 19.89 20.65 7.72
CA GLY A 74 19.36 21.91 8.24
C GLY A 74 19.47 22.03 9.76
N ALA A 75 19.19 20.95 10.50
CA ALA A 75 19.39 20.92 11.95
C ALA A 75 20.86 21.12 12.35
N THR A 76 21.78 20.51 11.62
CA THR A 76 23.23 20.62 11.85
C THR A 76 23.71 22.04 11.57
N GLU A 77 23.27 22.66 10.48
CA GLU A 77 23.60 24.04 10.13
C GLU A 77 23.06 25.05 11.15
N LEU A 78 21.83 24.86 11.62
CA LEU A 78 21.24 25.67 12.67
C LEU A 78 22.02 25.52 13.99
N ALA A 79 22.36 24.29 14.38
CA ALA A 79 23.18 24.03 15.57
C ALA A 79 24.59 24.63 15.48
N ALA A 80 25.20 24.63 14.29
CA ALA A 80 26.48 25.28 14.04
C ALA A 80 26.37 26.80 14.15
N THR A 81 25.31 27.40 13.56
CA THR A 81 25.03 28.84 13.62
C THR A 81 24.83 29.30 15.07
N ILE A 82 24.09 28.50 15.85
CA ILE A 82 23.88 28.71 17.28
C ILE A 82 25.20 28.67 18.06
N ARG A 83 26.03 27.63 17.84
CA ARG A 83 27.34 27.51 18.52
C ARG A 83 28.26 28.67 18.17
N HIS A 84 28.23 29.12 16.92
CA HIS A 84 28.98 30.28 16.48
C HIS A 84 28.53 31.54 17.22
N TYR A 85 27.21 31.80 17.31
CA TYR A 85 26.68 32.92 18.09
C TYR A 85 27.10 32.89 19.57
N VAL A 86 27.00 31.75 20.24
CA VAL A 86 27.43 31.59 21.65
C VAL A 86 28.92 31.87 21.81
N THR A 87 29.74 31.36 20.88
CA THR A 87 31.19 31.59 20.90
C THR A 87 31.51 33.08 20.74
N VAL A 88 30.85 33.75 19.80
CA VAL A 88 30.99 35.18 19.54
C VAL A 88 30.58 36.01 20.78
N GLN A 89 29.48 35.64 21.44
CA GLN A 89 29.03 36.28 22.69
C GLN A 89 30.01 36.08 23.86
N SER A 90 30.74 34.95 23.90
CA SER A 90 31.67 34.62 24.99
C SER A 90 33.03 35.31 24.89
N LYS A 91 33.39 35.85 23.73
CA LYS A 91 34.63 36.61 23.53
C LYS A 91 34.52 37.98 24.23
N SER A 92 35.66 38.47 24.73
CA SER A 92 35.80 39.69 25.55
C SER A 92 35.02 40.90 25.00
N PRO A 93 34.44 41.78 25.85
CA PRO A 93 33.50 42.83 25.47
C PRO A 93 34.12 44.03 24.74
N THR A 94 35.32 43.88 24.18
CA THR A 94 35.88 44.89 23.27
C THR A 94 35.04 44.91 22.01
N ILE A 95 34.07 45.83 21.99
CA ILE A 95 33.22 46.13 20.84
C ILE A 95 34.13 46.62 19.73
N ASN A 96 34.45 45.73 18.79
CA ASN A 96 35.12 46.06 17.55
C ASN A 96 34.14 45.93 16.37
N ASP A 97 34.46 46.60 15.27
CA ASP A 97 33.62 46.58 14.07
C ASP A 97 33.48 45.18 13.48
N ASP A 98 34.48 44.32 13.71
CA ASP A 98 34.48 42.92 13.33
C ASP A 98 33.34 42.14 14.01
N LEU A 99 33.09 42.36 15.30
CA LEU A 99 32.00 41.71 16.05
C LEU A 99 30.62 42.12 15.51
N ILE A 100 30.43 43.41 15.22
CA ILE A 100 29.18 43.94 14.66
C ILE A 100 28.94 43.35 13.26
N GLN A 101 30.00 43.24 12.44
CA GLN A 101 29.94 42.66 11.11
C GLN A 101 29.67 41.14 11.15
N GLU A 102 30.31 40.41 12.06
CA GLU A 102 30.14 38.96 12.24
C GLU A 102 28.70 38.62 12.65
N LEU A 103 28.17 39.32 13.66
CA LEU A 103 26.77 39.17 14.10
C LEU A 103 25.78 39.61 12.99
N GLY A 104 26.10 40.66 12.25
CA GLY A 104 25.29 41.15 11.13
C GLY A 104 25.21 40.14 9.98
N THR A 105 26.31 39.45 9.70
CA THR A 105 26.39 38.37 8.71
C THR A 105 25.57 37.16 9.16
N LEU A 106 25.67 36.80 10.45
CA LEU A 106 24.91 35.69 11.02
C LEU A 106 23.39 35.95 10.99
N ASN A 107 22.95 37.17 11.31
CA ASN A 107 21.54 37.57 11.23
C ASN A 107 21.00 37.52 9.79
N LYS A 108 21.81 37.85 8.78
CA LYS A 108 21.43 37.70 7.37
C LYS A 108 21.40 36.25 6.89
N ARG A 109 22.25 35.38 7.46
CA ARG A 109 22.32 33.96 7.11
C ARG A 109 21.15 33.15 7.69
N LEU A 110 20.60 33.53 8.83
CA LEU A 110 19.53 32.80 9.50
C LEU A 110 18.26 32.58 8.66
N PRO A 111 17.71 33.61 8.00
CA PRO A 111 16.57 33.43 7.09
C PRO A 111 16.91 32.61 5.84
N SER A 112 18.19 32.49 5.47
CA SER A 112 18.64 31.70 4.32
C SER A 112 18.81 30.21 4.61
N LEU A 113 18.72 29.79 5.88
CA LEU A 113 18.61 28.39 6.25
C LEU A 113 17.22 27.92 5.80
N ASP A 114 17.14 27.36 4.58
CA ASP A 114 15.92 26.80 4.02
C ASP A 114 15.51 25.53 4.79
N LEU A 115 14.79 25.74 5.89
CA LEU A 115 14.32 24.69 6.80
C LEU A 115 12.85 24.30 6.52
N ASP A 116 12.19 24.99 5.58
CA ASP A 116 10.80 24.71 5.24
C ASP A 116 10.70 23.57 4.21
N GLN A 117 10.41 22.38 4.71
CA GLN A 117 10.24 21.18 3.87
C GLN A 117 8.78 20.84 3.60
N THR A 118 7.85 21.79 3.83
CA THR A 118 6.41 21.55 3.71
C THR A 118 6.02 20.97 2.34
N THR A 119 6.63 21.47 1.26
CA THR A 119 6.40 20.98 -0.10
C THR A 119 6.86 19.53 -0.27
N SER A 120 8.04 19.19 0.25
CA SER A 120 8.60 17.83 0.18
C SER A 120 7.76 16.82 0.97
N PHE A 121 7.31 17.19 2.18
CA PHE A 121 6.40 16.35 2.97
C PHE A 121 5.06 16.14 2.24
N THR A 122 4.50 17.19 1.65
CA THR A 122 3.23 17.13 0.92
C THR A 122 3.33 16.24 -0.32
N ALA A 123 4.41 16.37 -1.10
CA ALA A 123 4.64 15.53 -2.29
C ALA A 123 4.80 14.05 -1.93
N LEU A 124 5.52 13.75 -0.83
CA LEU A 124 5.69 12.40 -0.34
C LEU A 124 4.36 11.80 0.16
N GLN A 125 3.56 12.58 0.88
CA GLN A 125 2.23 12.17 1.31
C GLN A 125 1.31 11.88 0.13
N ALA A 126 1.29 12.74 -0.90
CA ALA A 126 0.52 12.54 -2.12
C ALA A 126 0.92 11.25 -2.83
N SER A 127 2.23 11.00 -2.97
CA SER A 127 2.76 9.78 -3.61
C SER A 127 2.32 8.51 -2.87
N LEU A 128 2.31 8.55 -1.54
CA LEU A 128 1.80 7.47 -0.70
C LEU A 128 0.29 7.29 -0.81
N THR A 129 -0.47 8.38 -0.88
CA THR A 129 -1.92 8.34 -1.09
C THR A 129 -2.26 7.64 -2.39
N THR A 130 -1.66 8.09 -3.50
CA THR A 130 -1.90 7.49 -4.82
C THR A 130 -1.50 6.01 -4.83
N LEU A 131 -0.38 5.64 -4.22
CA LEU A 131 0.00 4.23 -4.12
C LEU A 131 -1.01 3.41 -3.32
N GLY A 132 -1.53 3.94 -2.21
CA GLY A 132 -2.56 3.28 -1.42
C GLY A 132 -3.88 3.11 -2.17
N GLU A 133 -4.33 4.15 -2.88
CA GLU A 133 -5.54 4.13 -3.70
C GLU A 133 -5.43 3.12 -4.85
N ASP A 134 -4.28 3.06 -5.51
CA ASP A 134 -4.06 2.11 -6.60
C ASP A 134 -4.02 0.66 -6.09
N ILE A 135 -3.40 0.41 -4.92
CA ILE A 135 -3.43 -0.91 -4.27
C ILE A 135 -4.86 -1.31 -3.96
N ALA A 136 -5.66 -0.43 -3.34
CA ALA A 136 -7.05 -0.72 -3.01
C ALA A 136 -7.88 -1.01 -4.28
N THR A 137 -7.73 -0.20 -5.31
CA THR A 137 -8.44 -0.36 -6.59
C THR A 137 -8.10 -1.68 -7.28
N ALA A 138 -6.82 -2.09 -7.25
CA ALA A 138 -6.38 -3.36 -7.82
C ALA A 138 -6.98 -4.57 -7.08
N MET A 139 -7.13 -4.47 -5.76
CA MET A 139 -7.78 -5.49 -4.95
C MET A 139 -9.27 -5.61 -5.27
N ASP A 140 -9.99 -4.48 -5.31
CA ASP A 140 -11.42 -4.45 -5.63
C ASP A 140 -11.70 -4.97 -7.06
N SER A 141 -10.85 -4.59 -8.01
CA SER A 141 -10.95 -5.05 -9.40
C SER A 141 -10.73 -6.56 -9.49
N GLY A 142 -9.70 -7.08 -8.83
CA GLY A 142 -9.42 -8.51 -8.76
C GLY A 142 -10.57 -9.30 -8.13
N ASP A 143 -11.20 -8.77 -7.09
CA ASP A 143 -12.35 -9.40 -6.45
C ASP A 143 -13.58 -9.43 -7.36
N SER A 144 -13.85 -8.34 -8.10
CA SER A 144 -14.96 -8.27 -9.06
C SER A 144 -14.80 -9.23 -10.24
N GLU A 145 -13.58 -9.38 -10.78
CA GLU A 145 -13.29 -10.28 -11.89
C GLU A 145 -13.42 -11.74 -11.44
N ASN A 146 -12.91 -12.06 -10.25
CA ASN A 146 -13.03 -13.39 -9.68
C ASN A 146 -14.48 -13.75 -9.36
N GLN A 147 -15.26 -12.84 -8.80
CA GLN A 147 -16.68 -13.05 -8.54
C GLN A 147 -17.45 -13.30 -9.85
N SER A 148 -17.11 -12.55 -10.92
CA SER A 148 -17.69 -12.73 -12.25
C SER A 148 -17.35 -14.11 -12.82
N ARG A 149 -16.07 -14.53 -12.74
CA ARG A 149 -15.61 -15.86 -13.17
C ARG A 149 -16.28 -16.99 -12.39
N LEU A 150 -16.38 -16.87 -11.07
CA LEU A 150 -17.07 -17.84 -10.22
C LEU A 150 -18.55 -17.96 -10.59
N SER A 151 -19.23 -16.83 -10.81
CA SER A 151 -20.64 -16.84 -11.24
C SER A 151 -20.83 -17.51 -12.59
N ALA A 152 -19.92 -17.27 -13.55
CA ALA A 152 -19.95 -17.87 -14.87
C ALA A 152 -19.77 -19.40 -14.79
N VAL A 153 -18.73 -19.88 -14.09
CA VAL A 153 -18.48 -21.32 -13.90
C VAL A 153 -19.63 -21.98 -13.12
N HIS A 154 -20.19 -21.31 -12.11
CA HIS A 154 -21.34 -21.82 -11.37
C HIS A 154 -22.58 -21.96 -12.27
N SER A 155 -22.84 -20.98 -13.13
CA SER A 155 -23.95 -21.04 -14.10
C SER A 155 -23.76 -22.16 -15.13
N GLU A 156 -22.52 -22.41 -15.56
CA GLU A 156 -22.15 -23.51 -16.45
C GLU A 156 -22.42 -24.86 -15.78
N VAL A 157 -21.96 -25.06 -14.53
CA VAL A 157 -22.21 -26.28 -13.75
C VAL A 157 -23.72 -26.53 -13.58
N MET A 158 -24.50 -25.50 -13.24
CA MET A 158 -25.95 -25.62 -13.10
C MET A 158 -26.63 -26.00 -14.42
N THR A 159 -26.17 -25.43 -15.54
CA THR A 159 -26.72 -25.73 -16.88
C THR A 159 -26.42 -27.18 -17.28
N LEU A 160 -25.18 -27.63 -17.11
CA LEU A 160 -24.77 -29.01 -17.38
C LEU A 160 -25.50 -30.02 -16.48
N GLN A 161 -25.71 -29.68 -15.19
CA GLN A 161 -26.50 -30.51 -14.28
C GLN A 161 -27.95 -30.66 -14.74
N ARG A 162 -28.57 -29.58 -15.22
CA ARG A 162 -29.95 -29.59 -15.73
C ARG A 162 -30.06 -30.45 -17.00
N GLN A 163 -29.13 -30.26 -17.94
CA GLN A 163 -29.07 -31.06 -19.17
C GLN A 163 -28.89 -32.56 -18.87
N LEU A 164 -28.06 -32.90 -17.89
CA LEU A 164 -27.90 -34.29 -17.45
C LEU A 164 -29.20 -34.86 -16.86
N GLN A 165 -29.89 -34.11 -16.00
CA GLN A 165 -31.17 -34.54 -15.42
C GLN A 165 -32.25 -34.74 -16.48
N ASP A 166 -32.37 -33.81 -17.44
CA ASP A 166 -33.33 -33.91 -18.55
C ASP A 166 -33.03 -35.11 -19.44
N LEU A 167 -31.75 -35.37 -19.72
CA LEU A 167 -31.33 -36.52 -20.51
C LEU A 167 -31.59 -37.85 -19.77
N GLN A 168 -31.36 -37.89 -18.46
CA GLN A 168 -31.71 -39.05 -17.62
C GLN A 168 -33.22 -39.30 -17.55
N LYS A 169 -34.02 -38.24 -17.48
CA LYS A 169 -35.49 -38.34 -17.53
C LYS A 169 -35.95 -38.86 -18.89
N SER A 170 -35.43 -38.31 -19.99
CA SER A 170 -35.68 -38.78 -21.35
C SER A 170 -35.30 -40.25 -21.54
N ARG A 171 -34.18 -40.70 -20.95
CA ARG A 171 -33.78 -42.11 -20.93
C ARG A 171 -34.81 -43.00 -20.22
N ARG A 172 -35.28 -42.59 -19.04
CA ARG A 172 -36.32 -43.34 -18.29
C ARG A 172 -37.62 -43.44 -19.08
N ASP A 173 -38.08 -42.32 -19.66
CA ASP A 173 -39.29 -42.29 -20.49
C ASP A 173 -39.14 -43.20 -21.72
N GLN A 174 -37.95 -43.23 -22.33
CA GLN A 174 -37.67 -44.12 -23.45
C GLN A 174 -37.62 -45.59 -23.03
N GLU A 175 -37.01 -45.92 -21.88
CA GLU A 175 -37.03 -47.28 -21.32
C GLU A 175 -38.44 -47.74 -20.98
N GLU A 176 -39.28 -46.85 -20.44
CA GLU A 176 -40.68 -47.16 -20.14
C GLU A 176 -41.49 -47.38 -21.43
N ARG A 177 -41.27 -46.55 -22.46
CA ARG A 177 -41.83 -46.76 -23.80
C ARG A 177 -41.36 -48.08 -24.40
N LYS A 178 -40.06 -48.42 -24.29
CA LYS A 178 -39.54 -49.74 -24.72
C LYS A 178 -40.26 -50.86 -23.99
N ARG A 179 -40.43 -50.80 -22.66
CA ARG A 179 -41.17 -51.83 -21.91
C ARG A 179 -42.61 -51.98 -22.40
N LYS A 180 -43.30 -50.86 -22.68
CA LYS A 180 -44.67 -50.85 -23.23
C LYS A 180 -44.70 -51.44 -24.65
N THR A 181 -43.77 -51.07 -25.52
CA THR A 181 -43.67 -51.60 -26.88
C THR A 181 -43.24 -53.06 -26.89
N THR A 182 -42.26 -53.50 -26.12
CA THR A 182 -41.83 -54.91 -26.01
C THR A 182 -42.93 -55.79 -25.42
N THR A 183 -43.73 -55.28 -24.48
CA THR A 183 -44.93 -55.98 -23.99
C THR A 183 -46.01 -56.07 -25.08
N PHE A 184 -46.23 -54.99 -25.82
CA PHE A 184 -47.16 -54.99 -26.95
C PHE A 184 -46.70 -55.94 -28.06
N THR A 185 -45.43 -55.88 -28.46
CA THR A 185 -44.82 -56.74 -29.47
C THR A 185 -44.80 -58.19 -29.00
N SER A 186 -44.50 -58.51 -27.74
CA SER A 186 -44.53 -59.90 -27.25
C SER A 186 -45.96 -60.47 -27.23
N LEU A 187 -46.97 -59.64 -26.92
CA LEU A 187 -48.38 -60.00 -27.05
C LEU A 187 -48.79 -60.18 -28.52
N PHE A 188 -48.33 -59.31 -29.42
CA PHE A 188 -48.60 -59.37 -30.87
C PHE A 188 -47.91 -60.57 -31.53
N THR A 189 -46.65 -60.87 -31.17
CA THR A 189 -45.90 -62.04 -31.64
C THR A 189 -46.57 -63.32 -31.14
N ARG A 190 -47.13 -63.34 -29.92
CA ARG A 190 -47.91 -64.48 -29.41
C ARG A 190 -49.22 -64.67 -30.19
N TYR A 191 -49.85 -63.59 -30.63
CA TYR A 191 -51.07 -63.61 -31.46
C TYR A 191 -50.79 -64.04 -32.91
N LEU A 192 -49.66 -63.62 -33.49
CA LEU A 192 -49.19 -64.01 -34.83
C LEU A 192 -48.44 -65.35 -34.87
N SER A 193 -48.29 -66.03 -33.72
CA SER A 193 -47.73 -67.37 -33.63
C SER A 193 -48.79 -68.46 -33.79
N GLU A 194 -50.03 -68.11 -34.14
CA GLU A 194 -50.97 -69.08 -34.72
C GLU A 194 -50.40 -69.61 -36.06
N PRO A 195 -50.57 -70.91 -36.35
CA PRO A 195 -49.88 -71.58 -37.45
C PRO A 195 -50.53 -71.20 -38.79
N GLY A 196 -50.13 -70.06 -39.34
CA GLY A 196 -50.53 -69.65 -40.69
C GLY A 196 -49.96 -68.29 -41.07
N GLN A 197 -48.91 -68.29 -41.90
CA GLN A 197 -48.33 -67.11 -42.58
C GLN A 197 -47.53 -66.14 -41.69
N ASN A 198 -46.31 -66.54 -41.33
CA ASN A 198 -45.25 -65.60 -40.93
C ASN A 198 -44.39 -65.24 -42.15
N THR A 199 -44.60 -64.06 -42.72
CA THR A 199 -43.80 -63.54 -43.84
C THR A 199 -42.43 -63.04 -43.34
N GLN A 200 -41.36 -63.35 -44.09
CA GLN A 200 -39.97 -62.91 -43.83
C GLN A 200 -39.86 -61.38 -43.63
N GLN A 201 -40.81 -60.63 -44.19
CA GLN A 201 -40.92 -59.17 -44.11
C GLN A 201 -41.24 -58.68 -42.68
N ASP A 202 -42.06 -59.39 -41.90
CA ASP A 202 -42.42 -59.01 -40.53
C ASP A 202 -41.26 -59.19 -39.55
N ARG A 203 -40.42 -60.21 -39.77
CA ARG A 203 -39.16 -60.40 -39.03
C ARG A 203 -38.15 -59.30 -39.34
N GLY A 204 -38.09 -58.83 -40.59
CA GLY A 204 -37.24 -57.72 -41.00
C GLY A 204 -37.63 -56.39 -40.36
N ILE A 205 -38.93 -56.10 -40.27
CA ILE A 205 -39.46 -54.89 -39.62
C ILE A 205 -39.18 -54.91 -38.10
N LEU A 206 -39.35 -56.07 -37.45
CA LEU A 206 -39.01 -56.24 -36.03
C LEU A 206 -37.51 -56.00 -35.78
N ALA A 207 -36.64 -56.64 -36.56
CA ALA A 207 -35.19 -56.48 -36.43
C ALA A 207 -34.73 -55.04 -36.68
N ALA A 208 -35.32 -54.36 -37.67
CA ALA A 208 -35.05 -52.94 -37.94
C ALA A 208 -35.52 -52.03 -36.80
N SER A 209 -36.66 -52.33 -36.18
CA SER A 209 -37.17 -51.59 -35.02
C SER A 209 -36.28 -51.75 -33.79
N GLU A 210 -35.79 -52.96 -33.51
CA GLU A 210 -34.87 -53.25 -32.41
C GLU A 210 -33.49 -52.59 -32.64
N ALA A 211 -32.97 -52.65 -33.87
CA ALA A 211 -31.73 -51.99 -34.25
C ALA A 211 -31.82 -50.46 -34.07
N ALA A 212 -32.93 -49.84 -34.50
CA ALA A 212 -33.16 -48.40 -34.33
C ALA A 212 -33.28 -48.00 -32.84
N ILE A 213 -33.87 -48.86 -32.01
CA ILE A 213 -33.97 -48.68 -30.56
C ILE A 213 -32.60 -48.80 -29.87
N ARG A 214 -31.77 -49.78 -30.28
CA ARG A 214 -30.41 -49.98 -29.76
C ARG A 214 -29.48 -48.84 -30.19
N PHE A 215 -29.56 -48.39 -31.43
CA PHE A 215 -28.79 -47.26 -31.95
C PHE A 215 -29.10 -45.97 -31.18
N ARG A 216 -30.38 -45.66 -30.94
CA ARG A 216 -30.78 -44.50 -30.12
C ARG A 216 -30.34 -44.62 -28.66
N ALA A 217 -30.36 -45.83 -28.07
CA ALA A 217 -29.87 -46.06 -26.71
C ALA A 217 -28.36 -45.82 -26.60
N GLY A 218 -27.59 -46.27 -27.58
CA GLY A 218 -26.15 -46.03 -27.66
C GLY A 218 -25.82 -44.54 -27.76
N GLY A 219 -26.59 -43.78 -28.54
CA GLY A 219 -26.45 -42.33 -28.66
C GLY A 219 -26.66 -41.58 -27.33
N ILE A 220 -27.74 -41.91 -26.60
CA ILE A 220 -28.05 -41.29 -25.30
C ILE A 220 -26.97 -41.61 -24.25
N ASN A 221 -26.48 -42.85 -24.22
CA ASN A 221 -25.43 -43.26 -23.28
C ASN A 221 -24.10 -42.54 -23.56
N ASN A 222 -23.76 -42.30 -24.83
CA ASN A 222 -22.55 -41.55 -25.20
C ASN A 222 -22.69 -40.07 -24.81
N GLN A 223 -23.86 -39.48 -25.03
CA GLN A 223 -24.14 -38.10 -24.65
C GLN A 223 -24.15 -37.90 -23.12
N GLU A 224 -24.65 -38.87 -22.36
CA GLU A 224 -24.59 -38.85 -20.88
C GLU A 224 -23.13 -38.88 -20.39
N ARG A 225 -22.29 -39.77 -20.93
CA ARG A 225 -20.86 -39.81 -20.57
C ARG A 225 -20.14 -38.52 -20.91
N GLN A 226 -20.46 -37.91 -22.05
CA GLN A 226 -19.88 -36.65 -22.46
C GLN A 226 -20.27 -35.52 -21.49
N LEU A 227 -21.56 -35.39 -21.17
CA LEU A 227 -22.04 -34.40 -20.19
C LEU A 227 -21.48 -34.63 -18.79
N GLN A 228 -21.30 -35.88 -18.36
CA GLN A 228 -20.64 -36.21 -17.09
C GLN A 228 -19.18 -35.76 -17.09
N SER A 229 -18.45 -36.01 -18.16
CA SER A 229 -17.06 -35.57 -18.31
C SER A 229 -16.93 -34.04 -18.31
N GLU A 230 -17.80 -33.35 -19.06
CA GLU A 230 -17.83 -31.88 -19.10
C GLU A 230 -18.18 -31.29 -17.74
N LEU A 231 -19.09 -31.91 -17.00
CA LEU A 231 -19.49 -31.50 -15.66
C LEU A 231 -18.40 -31.76 -14.62
N GLU A 232 -17.64 -32.84 -14.74
CA GLU A 232 -16.44 -33.08 -13.92
C GLU A 232 -15.36 -32.03 -14.19
N VAL A 233 -15.13 -31.68 -15.46
CA VAL A 233 -14.20 -30.60 -15.83
C VAL A 233 -14.67 -29.26 -15.30
N ALA A 234 -15.96 -28.93 -15.42
CA ALA A 234 -16.53 -27.68 -14.91
C ALA A 234 -16.49 -27.62 -13.37
N ARG A 235 -16.72 -28.74 -12.66
CA ARG A 235 -16.54 -28.83 -11.20
C ARG A 235 -15.08 -28.75 -10.78
N ALA A 236 -14.18 -29.37 -11.54
CA ALA A 236 -12.74 -29.26 -11.31
C ALA A 236 -12.30 -27.80 -11.53
N ARG A 237 -12.81 -27.13 -12.56
CA ARG A 237 -12.61 -25.68 -12.77
C ARG A 237 -13.16 -24.87 -11.63
N LEU A 238 -14.37 -25.16 -11.13
CA LEU A 238 -14.96 -24.47 -9.97
C LEU A 238 -14.08 -24.63 -8.71
N ASN A 239 -13.55 -25.83 -8.48
CA ASN A 239 -12.65 -26.13 -7.38
C ASN A 239 -11.23 -25.55 -7.58
N GLN A 240 -10.79 -25.36 -8.83
CA GLN A 240 -9.49 -24.79 -9.21
C GLN A 240 -9.52 -23.27 -9.38
N SER A 241 -10.69 -22.66 -9.61
CA SER A 241 -10.96 -21.27 -9.27
C SER A 241 -10.95 -21.16 -7.74
N GLY A 242 -9.77 -21.41 -7.18
CA GLY A 242 -9.37 -21.06 -5.83
C GLY A 242 -9.45 -19.55 -5.63
N PRO A 243 -9.27 -19.11 -4.38
CA PRO A 243 -9.90 -17.91 -3.87
C PRO A 243 -9.53 -16.67 -4.68
N ALA A 244 -10.54 -15.83 -4.93
CA ALA A 244 -10.37 -14.40 -5.19
C ALA A 244 -9.21 -13.88 -4.35
N VAL A 245 -8.31 -13.05 -4.92
CA VAL A 245 -7.07 -12.55 -4.31
C VAL A 245 -6.82 -13.19 -2.96
N ASP A 246 -6.06 -14.31 -2.93
CA ASP A 246 -6.06 -15.24 -1.80
C ASP A 246 -6.04 -14.51 -0.45
N ASP A 247 -6.69 -15.06 0.59
CA ASP A 247 -6.86 -14.34 1.86
C ASP A 247 -5.55 -13.76 2.43
N ARG A 248 -4.42 -14.39 2.09
CA ARG A 248 -3.06 -13.95 2.41
C ARG A 248 -2.60 -12.70 1.64
N THR A 249 -3.04 -12.51 0.40
CA THR A 249 -2.81 -11.29 -0.39
C THR A 249 -3.77 -10.19 0.04
N ARG A 250 -5.02 -10.52 0.41
CA ARG A 250 -5.94 -9.55 1.02
C ARG A 250 -5.42 -9.03 2.35
N GLU A 251 -4.98 -9.91 3.25
CA GLU A 251 -4.33 -9.53 4.52
C GLU A 251 -3.05 -8.71 4.26
N ALA A 252 -2.27 -9.07 3.24
CA ALA A 252 -1.08 -8.32 2.85
C ALA A 252 -1.43 -6.90 2.37
N ALA A 253 -2.51 -6.74 1.60
CA ALA A 253 -3.01 -5.46 1.14
C ALA A 253 -3.53 -4.60 2.30
N GLU A 254 -4.36 -5.16 3.19
CA GLU A 254 -4.82 -4.46 4.39
C GLU A 254 -3.67 -3.97 5.25
N THR A 255 -2.66 -4.83 5.47
CA THR A 255 -1.47 -4.46 6.25
C THR A 255 -0.64 -3.40 5.55
N ALA A 256 -0.48 -3.47 4.22
CA ALA A 256 0.23 -2.47 3.44
C ALA A 256 -0.50 -1.11 3.47
N LEU A 257 -1.84 -1.11 3.35
CA LEU A 257 -2.67 0.10 3.46
C LEU A 257 -2.62 0.70 4.86
N ALA A 258 -2.65 -0.13 5.91
CA ALA A 258 -2.45 0.33 7.28
C ALA A 258 -1.06 0.96 7.47
N ALA A 259 -0.02 0.37 6.87
CA ALA A 259 1.32 0.92 6.89
C ALA A 259 1.42 2.26 6.15
N VAL A 260 0.77 2.41 4.98
CA VAL A 260 0.68 3.69 4.26
C VAL A 260 0.08 4.78 5.15
N ARG A 261 -1.06 4.50 5.81
CA ARG A 261 -1.70 5.44 6.73
C ARG A 261 -0.80 5.80 7.91
N GLY A 262 -0.13 4.80 8.50
CA GLY A 262 0.82 5.01 9.60
C GLY A 262 2.00 5.89 9.20
N ILE A 263 2.58 5.65 8.02
CA ILE A 263 3.65 6.47 7.45
C ILE A 263 3.15 7.91 7.23
N GLN A 264 1.98 8.09 6.62
CA GLN A 264 1.40 9.41 6.39
C GLN A 264 1.20 10.20 7.68
N SER A 265 0.70 9.53 8.73
CA SER A 265 0.57 10.11 10.07
C SER A 265 1.92 10.55 10.63
N ASN A 266 2.93 9.67 10.57
CA ASN A 266 4.27 9.99 11.04
C ASN A 266 4.92 11.13 10.26
N LEU A 267 4.72 11.19 8.94
CA LEU A 267 5.19 12.30 8.11
C LEU A 267 4.52 13.63 8.50
N LYS A 268 3.22 13.61 8.82
CA LYS A 268 2.51 14.79 9.32
C LYS A 268 3.09 15.24 10.67
N THR A 269 3.28 14.30 11.60
CA THR A 269 3.90 14.57 12.90
C THR A 269 5.30 15.16 12.74
N MET A 270 6.14 14.56 11.87
CA MET A 270 7.48 15.05 11.59
C MET A 270 7.45 16.47 11.03
N ARG A 271 6.62 16.74 10.03
CA ARG A 271 6.46 18.08 9.44
C ARG A 271 6.06 19.11 10.49
N GLU A 272 5.08 18.81 11.33
CA GLU A 272 4.58 19.73 12.36
C GLU A 272 5.66 20.05 13.39
N HIS A 273 6.39 19.04 13.87
CA HIS A 273 7.42 19.23 14.88
C HIS A 273 8.68 19.89 14.31
N LEU A 274 9.09 19.57 13.07
CA LEU A 274 10.19 20.26 12.37
C LEU A 274 9.84 21.73 12.15
N ARG A 275 8.64 22.01 11.63
CA ARG A 275 8.19 23.39 11.42
C ARG A 275 8.15 24.17 12.72
N SER A 276 7.60 23.57 13.78
CA SER A 276 7.53 24.18 15.10
C SER A 276 8.93 24.50 15.64
N MET A 277 9.80 23.49 15.72
CA MET A 277 11.16 23.65 16.24
C MET A 277 11.99 24.64 15.43
N PHE A 278 12.00 24.52 14.10
CA PHE A 278 12.84 25.38 13.27
C PHE A 278 12.33 26.81 13.22
N SER A 279 11.03 27.03 12.98
CA SER A 279 10.49 28.40 12.92
C SER A 279 10.65 29.12 14.26
N GLU A 280 10.38 28.44 15.38
CA GLU A 280 10.49 29.03 16.70
C GLU A 280 11.95 29.33 17.06
N THR A 281 12.87 28.40 16.77
CA THR A 281 14.29 28.58 17.05
C THR A 281 14.90 29.69 16.19
N VAL A 282 14.59 29.73 14.89
CA VAL A 282 15.06 30.77 13.97
C VAL A 282 14.51 32.14 14.38
N ALA A 283 13.22 32.24 14.70
CA ALA A 283 12.60 33.49 15.12
C ALA A 283 13.19 34.02 16.44
N LYS A 284 13.39 33.14 17.43
CA LYS A 284 14.02 33.50 18.72
C LYS A 284 15.47 33.96 18.50
N LEU A 285 16.25 33.19 17.75
CA LEU A 285 17.65 33.52 17.50
C LEU A 285 17.80 34.82 16.71
N SER A 286 16.97 35.02 15.67
CA SER A 286 16.96 36.27 14.88
C SER A 286 16.58 37.48 15.74
N THR A 287 15.56 37.36 16.60
CA THR A 287 15.17 38.43 17.52
C THR A 287 16.31 38.76 18.50
N GLU A 288 16.96 37.74 19.05
CA GLU A 288 18.05 37.90 20.00
C GLU A 288 19.27 38.57 19.35
N LEU A 289 19.64 38.12 18.16
CA LEU A 289 20.71 38.73 17.35
C LEU A 289 20.42 40.17 16.98
N GLN A 290 19.20 40.47 16.56
CA GLN A 290 18.79 41.83 16.22
C GLN A 290 18.89 42.76 17.43
N ASN A 291 18.45 42.30 18.59
CA ASN A 291 18.57 43.05 19.85
C ASN A 291 20.04 43.26 20.24
N HIS A 292 20.88 42.24 20.09
CA HIS A 292 22.31 42.32 20.38
C HIS A 292 23.02 43.30 19.43
N LEU A 293 22.76 43.18 18.13
CA LEU A 293 23.29 44.10 17.12
C LEU A 293 22.88 45.55 17.39
N SER A 294 21.61 45.78 17.71
CA SER A 294 21.10 47.12 18.01
C SER A 294 21.78 47.71 19.25
N ALA A 295 21.97 46.90 20.30
CA ALA A 295 22.68 47.33 21.51
C ALA A 295 24.15 47.70 21.23
N LEU A 296 24.86 46.89 20.43
CA LEU A 296 26.25 47.16 20.04
C LEU A 296 26.37 48.44 19.20
N GLN A 297 25.48 48.62 18.22
CA GLN A 297 25.47 49.81 17.36
C GLN A 297 25.16 51.08 18.15
N ASN A 298 24.20 51.02 19.09
CA ASN A 298 23.87 52.15 19.96
C ASN A 298 25.03 52.54 20.88
N TYR A 299 25.73 51.54 21.46
CA TYR A 299 26.90 51.80 22.28
C TYR A 299 28.05 52.42 21.47
N LYS A 300 28.29 51.94 20.24
CA LYS A 300 29.28 52.54 19.33
C LYS A 300 28.95 54.00 19.01
N ALA A 301 27.67 54.31 18.77
CA ALA A 301 27.23 55.66 18.46
C ALA A 301 27.26 56.61 19.68
N ASN A 302 27.06 56.09 20.89
CA ASN A 302 27.03 56.89 22.12
C ASN A 302 27.69 56.14 23.31
N PRO A 303 29.02 56.23 23.46
CA PRO A 303 29.77 55.50 24.48
C PRO A 303 29.44 55.91 25.93
N SER A 304 28.85 57.10 26.12
CA SER A 304 28.38 57.60 27.41
C SER A 304 27.12 56.89 27.92
N GLN A 305 26.41 56.15 27.06
CA GLN A 305 25.40 55.22 27.55
C GLN A 305 26.10 54.09 28.30
N THR A 306 25.82 53.99 29.60
CA THR A 306 26.29 52.85 30.38
C THR A 306 25.80 51.58 29.68
N LEU A 307 26.65 50.56 29.59
CA LEU A 307 26.33 49.17 29.21
C LEU A 307 25.34 48.51 30.20
N ARG A 308 24.33 49.24 30.66
CA ARG A 308 23.48 48.90 31.81
C ARG A 308 22.53 47.74 31.54
N THR A 309 22.45 47.28 30.30
CA THR A 309 21.74 46.05 29.95
C THR A 309 22.38 45.45 28.70
N PHE A 310 23.65 45.03 28.77
CA PHE A 310 23.96 43.82 28.00
C PHE A 310 23.09 42.72 28.61
N PRO A 311 22.23 42.04 27.86
CA PRO A 311 21.77 40.76 28.29
C PRO A 311 22.97 39.82 28.18
N THR A 312 23.90 39.91 29.14
CA THR A 312 24.70 38.77 29.61
C THR A 312 23.80 37.74 30.31
N ARG A 313 22.50 37.71 29.96
CA ARG A 313 21.66 36.54 30.16
C ARG A 313 22.26 35.47 29.27
N ARG A 314 23.16 34.71 29.88
CA ARG A 314 23.42 33.30 29.57
C ARG A 314 22.16 32.73 28.95
N ILE A 315 22.23 32.41 27.67
CA ILE A 315 21.06 32.05 26.89
C ILE A 315 20.52 30.76 27.49
N SER A 316 19.51 30.88 28.35
CA SER A 316 19.02 29.78 29.18
C SER A 316 18.41 28.67 28.33
N TRP A 317 18.02 28.99 27.09
CA TRP A 317 17.48 28.04 26.12
C TRP A 317 18.53 27.45 25.16
N LEU A 318 19.77 27.97 25.13
CA LEU A 318 20.88 27.42 24.32
C LEU A 318 21.85 26.53 25.10
N SER A 319 21.93 26.70 26.42
CA SER A 319 22.67 25.82 27.36
C SER A 319 22.05 24.41 27.47
N ALA A 320 21.20 24.07 26.52
CA ALA A 320 20.00 23.26 26.60
C ALA A 320 19.74 22.50 25.29
N MET A 321 20.44 22.88 24.21
CA MET A 321 20.47 22.10 22.99
C MET A 321 21.33 20.85 23.22
N PRO A 322 20.85 19.67 22.82
CA PRO A 322 21.64 18.45 22.94
C PRO A 322 22.92 18.60 22.10
N ASN A 323 24.08 18.37 22.73
CA ASN A 323 25.33 18.17 22.00
C ASN A 323 25.14 16.97 21.09
N ASN A 324 25.12 17.21 19.79
CA ASN A 324 25.07 16.17 18.78
C ASN A 324 26.49 15.59 18.60
N ASP A 325 27.05 15.04 19.68
CA ASP A 325 28.36 14.33 19.68
C ASP A 325 28.19 12.82 19.46
N SER A 326 26.99 12.36 19.13
CA SER A 326 26.79 10.99 18.68
C SER A 326 27.19 10.83 17.22
N HIS A 327 28.50 10.72 16.98
CA HIS A 327 29.00 9.79 15.97
C HIS A 327 28.51 8.39 16.35
N HIS A 328 27.31 8.03 15.91
CA HIS A 328 26.95 6.63 15.77
C HIS A 328 27.22 6.21 14.33
N PRO A 329 27.98 5.11 14.13
CA PRO A 329 28.19 4.57 12.80
C PRO A 329 26.85 4.07 12.28
N LEU A 330 26.44 4.60 11.12
CA LEU A 330 25.34 4.10 10.31
C LEU A 330 25.70 2.78 9.64
#